data_AF-A0A9E5L4X3-F1
#
_entry.id   AF-A0A9E5L4X3-F1
#
_cell.length_a   1.000
_cell.length_b   1.000
_cell.length_c   1.000
_cell.angle_alpha   90.00
_cell.angle_beta   90.00
_cell.angle_gamma   90.00
#
_symmetry.space_group_name_H-M   'P 1'
#
loop_
_entity.id
_entity.type
_entity.pdbx_description
1 polymer ?
#
loop_
_entity_poly.entity_id
_entity_poly.type
_entity_poly.pdbx_seq_one_letter_code
_entity_poly.pdbx_strand_id
1 'polypeptide(L)'
;VVIYSCTQEENLGSNSENLDNLEVLSQKSTLNESTKQVSNLFFNLGVSAIEVTKKDNKMLLSLTSEKTFKFNNNSINLSDYSVSIDEKLITLKEDVRFKIGLIDNKAFIISPNYIGFYDKADLEIKKNIKTFVLVSFLNELLYDKEKISVSENADYVKKGGCSFLDQGFSVGVGVNSTSAQADLQASMEDDIASGATAGCRKIGEPEAVAFTGGTVWVQTWCCS
;
A
#
# COMPACT_ATOMS: atom_id res chain seq x y z
N VAL A 1 27.69 45.09 -12.45
CA VAL A 1 27.69 43.61 -12.28
C VAL A 1 26.25 43.17 -12.32
N VAL A 2 25.82 42.56 -13.43
CA VAL A 2 24.46 42.04 -13.59
C VAL A 2 24.49 40.61 -13.08
N ILE A 3 23.75 40.34 -11.99
CA ILE A 3 23.61 39.01 -11.42
C ILE A 3 22.48 38.32 -12.19
N TYR A 4 22.82 37.31 -13.00
CA TYR A 4 21.83 36.43 -13.60
C TYR A 4 21.34 35.45 -12.53
N SER A 5 20.07 35.60 -12.16
CA SER A 5 19.31 34.61 -11.40
C SER A 5 18.88 33.52 -12.37
N CYS A 6 19.48 32.33 -12.30
CA CYS A 6 18.97 31.15 -12.97
C CYS A 6 17.73 30.65 -12.22
N THR A 7 16.55 30.93 -12.76
CA THR A 7 15.31 30.24 -12.42
C THR A 7 15.43 28.76 -12.83
N GLN A 8 15.16 27.86 -11.88
CA GLN A 8 14.97 26.43 -12.14
C GLN A 8 13.72 26.24 -13.00
N GLU A 9 13.89 26.20 -14.32
CA GLU A 9 12.87 25.79 -15.30
C GLU A 9 13.19 24.43 -15.95
N GLU A 10 14.06 23.62 -15.34
CA GLU A 10 14.35 22.26 -15.77
C GLU A 10 13.70 21.25 -14.81
N ASN A 11 12.47 20.81 -15.08
CA ASN A 11 12.00 19.44 -14.72
C ASN A 11 10.57 19.07 -15.15
N LEU A 12 9.81 19.92 -15.83
CA LEU A 12 8.48 19.54 -16.33
C LEU A 12 8.50 19.01 -17.77
N GLY A 13 9.50 19.40 -18.58
CA GLY A 13 9.59 19.03 -20.00
C GLY A 13 10.02 17.58 -20.30
N SER A 14 10.81 16.93 -19.44
CA SER A 14 11.26 15.54 -19.67
C SER A 14 10.25 14.48 -19.25
N ASN A 15 9.18 14.89 -18.56
CA ASN A 15 8.21 13.95 -17.99
C ASN A 15 7.11 13.57 -18.99
N SER A 16 6.90 14.35 -20.06
CA SER A 16 5.95 14.01 -21.12
C SER A 16 6.42 12.84 -21.97
N GLU A 17 7.72 12.77 -22.32
CA GLU A 17 8.28 11.66 -23.10
C GLU A 17 8.21 10.32 -22.34
N ASN A 18 8.28 10.35 -21.01
CA ASN A 18 8.17 9.16 -20.18
C ASN A 18 6.74 8.60 -20.14
N LEU A 19 5.70 9.42 -20.32
CA LEU A 19 4.32 8.95 -20.29
C LEU A 19 3.98 8.03 -21.47
N ASP A 20 4.63 8.24 -22.62
CA ASP A 20 4.43 7.39 -23.79
C ASP A 20 5.00 5.97 -23.57
N ASN A 21 6.03 5.85 -22.74
CA ASN A 21 6.68 4.60 -22.37
C ASN A 21 5.96 3.82 -21.25
N LEU A 22 4.80 4.30 -20.79
CA LEU A 22 4.01 3.58 -19.80
C LEU A 22 3.57 2.21 -20.35
N GLU A 23 3.80 1.18 -19.54
CA GLU A 23 3.44 -0.19 -19.85
C GLU A 23 1.95 -0.45 -19.67
N VAL A 24 1.42 -1.42 -20.42
CA VAL A 24 0.03 -1.86 -20.32
C VAL A 24 -0.15 -2.74 -19.07
N LEU A 25 -0.87 -2.22 -18.08
CA LEU A 25 -1.11 -2.90 -16.79
C LEU A 25 -2.05 -4.09 -16.92
N SER A 26 -3.01 -4.04 -17.84
CA SER A 26 -4.00 -5.11 -18.04
C SER A 26 -3.37 -6.46 -18.41
N GLN A 27 -2.18 -6.46 -19.01
CA GLN A 27 -1.43 -7.66 -19.37
C GLN A 27 -0.60 -8.23 -18.20
N LYS A 28 -0.37 -7.43 -17.16
CA LYS A 28 0.45 -7.81 -15.99
C LYS A 28 -0.39 -8.07 -14.73
N SER A 29 -1.64 -7.65 -14.73
CA SER A 29 -2.52 -7.82 -13.59
C SER A 29 -2.82 -9.30 -13.31
N THR A 30 -2.54 -9.74 -12.10
CA THR A 30 -2.98 -11.04 -11.57
C THR A 30 -4.39 -10.97 -10.97
N LEU A 31 -4.98 -9.76 -10.88
CA LEU A 31 -6.27 -9.51 -10.28
C LEU A 31 -7.29 -9.09 -11.34
N ASN A 32 -8.28 -9.95 -11.59
CA ASN A 32 -9.28 -9.75 -12.65
C ASN A 32 -10.73 -9.88 -12.19
N GLU A 33 -10.94 -10.37 -10.97
CA GLU A 33 -12.23 -10.65 -10.36
C GLU A 33 -12.18 -10.40 -8.85
N SER A 34 -13.35 -10.16 -8.24
CA SER A 34 -13.47 -9.95 -6.80
C SER A 34 -12.98 -11.18 -6.04
N THR A 35 -12.24 -10.97 -4.96
CA THR A 35 -11.60 -12.05 -4.21
C THR A 35 -11.51 -11.76 -2.72
N LYS A 36 -11.48 -12.82 -1.91
CA LYS A 36 -11.15 -12.79 -0.48
C LYS A 36 -9.73 -13.28 -0.19
N GLN A 37 -8.95 -13.47 -1.26
CA GLN A 37 -7.54 -13.84 -1.19
C GLN A 37 -6.71 -12.61 -1.56
N VAL A 38 -5.80 -12.22 -0.67
CA VAL A 38 -5.01 -10.99 -0.81
C VAL A 38 -3.52 -11.29 -0.65
N SER A 39 -2.63 -10.42 -1.16
CA SER A 39 -1.19 -10.55 -0.89
C SER A 39 -0.90 -10.43 0.60
N ASN A 40 0.30 -10.87 1.01
CA ASN A 40 0.76 -10.69 2.39
C ASN A 40 0.77 -9.21 2.81
N LEU A 41 1.08 -8.28 1.89
CA LEU A 41 1.04 -6.85 2.16
C LEU A 41 -0.39 -6.41 2.53
N PHE A 42 -1.38 -6.72 1.71
CA PHE A 42 -2.77 -6.33 1.95
C PHE A 42 -3.36 -7.01 3.20
N PHE A 43 -3.04 -8.29 3.41
CA PHE A 43 -3.42 -9.02 4.62
C PHE A 43 -2.91 -8.30 5.88
N ASN A 44 -1.63 -7.94 5.89
CA ASN A 44 -0.97 -7.25 7.00
C ASN A 44 -1.40 -5.79 7.17
N LEU A 45 -1.99 -5.18 6.14
CA LEU A 45 -2.64 -3.87 6.22
C LEU A 45 -4.13 -3.98 6.61
N GLY A 46 -4.62 -5.18 6.93
CA GLY A 46 -5.96 -5.40 7.44
C GLY A 46 -7.04 -5.64 6.38
N VAL A 47 -6.68 -5.82 5.11
CA VAL A 47 -7.62 -6.05 4.01
C VAL A 47 -8.16 -7.49 4.07
N SER A 48 -9.48 -7.63 4.05
CA SER A 48 -10.18 -8.92 4.02
C SER A 48 -10.71 -9.31 2.65
N ALA A 49 -10.98 -8.33 1.78
CA ALA A 49 -11.50 -8.58 0.44
C ALA A 49 -11.16 -7.45 -0.54
N ILE A 50 -11.14 -7.80 -1.81
CA ILE A 50 -11.01 -6.86 -2.92
C ILE A 50 -12.22 -7.05 -3.84
N GLU A 51 -12.92 -5.96 -4.11
CA GLU A 51 -14.04 -5.93 -5.05
C GLU A 51 -13.57 -5.38 -6.39
N VAL A 52 -13.80 -6.15 -7.46
CA VAL A 52 -13.45 -5.78 -8.82
C VAL A 52 -14.73 -5.53 -9.62
N THR A 53 -14.90 -4.31 -10.12
CA THR A 53 -15.99 -3.96 -11.04
C THR A 53 -15.43 -3.47 -12.36
N LYS A 54 -15.93 -3.98 -13.49
CA LYS A 54 -15.51 -3.51 -14.83
C LYS A 54 -16.57 -2.57 -15.39
N LYS A 55 -16.19 -1.34 -15.75
CA LYS A 55 -17.08 -0.32 -16.31
C LYS A 55 -16.32 0.57 -17.30
N ASP A 56 -16.91 0.84 -18.47
CA ASP A 56 -16.38 1.80 -19.47
C ASP A 56 -14.90 1.56 -19.83
N ASN A 57 -14.52 0.31 -20.11
CA ASN A 57 -13.13 -0.12 -20.35
C ASN A 57 -12.14 0.14 -19.20
N LYS A 58 -12.64 0.40 -18.00
CA LYS A 58 -11.85 0.55 -16.78
C LYS A 58 -12.18 -0.55 -15.79
N MET A 59 -11.18 -0.93 -15.01
CA MET A 59 -11.35 -1.76 -13.83
C MET A 59 -11.40 -0.84 -12.61
N LEU A 60 -12.40 -1.03 -11.76
CA LEU A 60 -12.53 -0.35 -10.48
C LEU A 60 -12.22 -1.36 -9.39
N LEU A 61 -11.37 -0.95 -8.46
CA LEU A 61 -10.99 -1.74 -7.28
C LEU A 61 -11.37 -0.97 -6.03
N SER A 62 -12.12 -1.65 -5.17
CA SER A 62 -12.42 -1.20 -3.82
C SER A 62 -11.96 -2.28 -2.84
N LEU A 63 -11.58 -1.87 -1.64
CA LEU A 63 -11.10 -2.78 -0.59
C LEU A 63 -12.12 -2.85 0.53
N THR A 64 -12.23 -4.03 1.13
CA THR A 64 -12.83 -4.20 2.45
C THR A 64 -11.71 -4.48 3.42
N SER A 65 -11.58 -3.64 4.45
CA SER A 65 -10.56 -3.77 5.49
C SER A 65 -11.22 -3.82 6.86
N GLU A 66 -10.88 -4.86 7.62
CA GLU A 66 -11.42 -5.10 8.97
C GLU A 66 -10.60 -4.38 10.04
N LYS A 67 -9.40 -3.90 9.67
CA LYS A 67 -8.43 -3.32 10.59
C LYS A 67 -7.86 -2.03 10.01
N THR A 68 -7.42 -1.16 10.90
CA THR A 68 -6.70 0.06 10.57
C THR A 68 -5.23 -0.10 10.92
N PHE A 69 -4.36 0.63 10.24
CA PHE A 69 -2.94 0.68 10.55
C PHE A 69 -2.49 2.12 10.79
N LYS A 70 -1.38 2.30 11.51
CA LYS A 70 -0.78 3.62 11.72
C LYS A 70 0.13 3.99 10.56
N PHE A 71 0.02 5.22 10.10
CA PHE A 71 0.91 5.80 9.09
C PHE A 71 1.14 7.28 9.41
N ASN A 72 2.38 7.66 9.73
CA ASN A 72 2.73 8.99 10.21
C ASN A 72 1.78 9.49 11.33
N ASN A 73 1.58 8.67 12.37
CA ASN A 73 0.69 8.90 13.52
C ASN A 73 -0.82 8.97 13.21
N ASN A 74 -1.24 8.78 11.96
CA ASN A 74 -2.65 8.74 11.59
C ASN A 74 -3.14 7.29 11.50
N SER A 75 -4.36 7.03 11.96
CA SER A 75 -5.02 5.75 11.74
C SER A 75 -5.61 5.71 10.34
N ILE A 76 -5.23 4.73 9.53
CA ILE A 76 -5.64 4.59 8.15
C ILE A 76 -6.49 3.33 8.00
N ASN A 77 -7.64 3.45 7.36
CA ASN A 77 -8.43 2.33 6.86
C ASN A 77 -8.29 2.26 5.33
N LEU A 78 -7.84 1.13 4.78
CA LEU A 78 -7.71 1.00 3.32
C LEU A 78 -9.05 0.95 2.58
N SER A 79 -10.15 0.68 3.29
CA SER A 79 -11.52 0.77 2.72
C SER A 79 -11.91 2.20 2.34
N ASP A 80 -11.23 3.20 2.88
CA ASP A 80 -11.45 4.61 2.54
C ASP A 80 -10.88 4.98 1.16
N TYR A 81 -10.16 4.06 0.52
CA TYR A 81 -9.49 4.27 -0.74
C TYR A 81 -9.99 3.31 -1.81
N SER A 82 -10.13 3.83 -3.02
CA SER A 82 -10.49 3.05 -4.20
C SER A 82 -9.71 3.54 -5.41
N VAL A 83 -9.41 2.63 -6.33
CA VAL A 83 -8.66 2.97 -7.54
C VAL A 83 -9.45 2.62 -8.80
N SER A 84 -9.21 3.41 -9.84
CA SER A 84 -9.62 3.11 -11.20
C SER A 84 -8.38 2.82 -12.02
N ILE A 85 -8.37 1.67 -12.67
CA ILE A 85 -7.31 1.26 -13.59
C ILE A 85 -7.84 1.41 -15.01
N ASP A 86 -7.14 2.22 -15.79
CA ASP A 86 -7.23 2.19 -17.26
C ASP A 86 -6.15 1.27 -17.84
N GLU A 87 -5.88 1.34 -19.14
CA GLU A 87 -4.91 0.45 -19.78
C GLU A 87 -3.50 0.54 -19.15
N LYS A 88 -3.08 1.72 -18.69
CA LYS A 88 -1.67 1.99 -18.32
C LYS A 88 -1.50 2.58 -16.91
N LEU A 89 -2.56 3.12 -16.32
CA LEU A 89 -2.50 3.87 -15.07
C LEU A 89 -3.52 3.38 -14.05
N ILE A 90 -3.06 3.27 -12.82
CA ILE A 90 -3.90 3.21 -11.62
C ILE A 90 -4.08 4.65 -11.15
N THR A 91 -5.33 5.09 -11.05
CA THR A 91 -5.71 6.43 -10.59
C THR A 91 -6.49 6.33 -9.29
N LEU A 92 -6.11 7.12 -8.29
CA LEU A 92 -6.84 7.20 -7.03
C LEU A 92 -8.17 7.94 -7.25
N LYS A 93 -9.28 7.37 -6.79
CA LYS A 93 -10.60 7.98 -7.02
C LYS A 93 -10.86 9.16 -6.09
N GLU A 94 -10.30 9.12 -4.89
CA GLU A 94 -10.43 10.17 -3.89
C GLU A 94 -9.61 11.42 -4.26
N ASP A 95 -8.62 11.27 -5.15
CA ASP A 95 -7.86 12.39 -5.71
C ASP A 95 -7.22 12.00 -7.06
N VAL A 96 -7.92 12.32 -8.15
CA VAL A 96 -7.53 11.94 -9.51
C VAL A 96 -6.20 12.51 -10.00
N ARG A 97 -5.60 13.44 -9.24
CA ARG A 97 -4.27 13.98 -9.51
C ARG A 97 -3.17 13.00 -9.13
N PHE A 98 -3.47 12.01 -8.29
CA PHE A 98 -2.56 10.94 -7.89
C PHE A 98 -2.77 9.72 -8.76
N LYS A 99 -1.71 9.32 -9.47
CA LYS A 99 -1.68 8.15 -10.35
C LYS A 99 -0.36 7.42 -10.23
N ILE A 100 -0.36 6.16 -10.60
CA ILE A 100 0.83 5.31 -10.70
C ILE A 100 0.73 4.42 -11.93
N GLY A 101 1.87 4.17 -12.58
CA GLY A 101 2.01 3.18 -13.64
C GLY A 101 3.38 2.50 -13.57
N LEU A 102 3.73 1.80 -14.64
CA LEU A 102 5.01 1.14 -14.79
C LEU A 102 5.76 1.66 -16.02
N ILE A 103 7.06 1.89 -15.86
CA ILE A 103 8.01 2.10 -16.95
C ILE A 103 9.23 1.21 -16.65
N ASP A 104 9.61 0.33 -17.56
CA ASP A 104 10.70 -0.64 -17.40
C ASP A 104 10.60 -1.45 -16.08
N ASN A 105 9.40 -1.97 -15.78
CA ASN A 105 9.04 -2.65 -14.52
C ASN A 105 9.26 -1.82 -13.24
N LYS A 106 9.42 -0.49 -13.34
CA LYS A 106 9.57 0.39 -12.19
C LYS A 106 8.33 1.25 -11.99
N ALA A 107 7.93 1.40 -10.73
CA ALA A 107 6.83 2.28 -10.36
C ALA A 107 7.12 3.73 -10.76
N PHE A 108 6.23 4.31 -11.55
CA PHE A 108 6.26 5.70 -11.98
C PHE A 108 5.06 6.45 -11.40
N ILE A 109 5.30 7.43 -10.54
CA ILE A 109 4.29 8.23 -9.85
C ILE A 109 3.98 9.49 -10.66
N ILE A 110 2.71 9.85 -10.69
CA ILE A 110 2.22 11.15 -11.16
C ILE A 110 1.39 11.74 -10.02
N SER A 111 1.80 12.90 -9.52
CA SER A 111 1.13 13.62 -8.43
C SER A 111 1.30 15.13 -8.62
N PRO A 112 0.55 15.99 -7.90
CA PRO A 112 0.67 17.45 -8.03
C PRO A 112 2.09 17.99 -7.82
N ASN A 113 2.86 17.35 -6.93
CA ASN A 113 4.16 17.85 -6.49
C ASN A 113 5.33 17.03 -7.06
N TYR A 114 5.06 15.92 -7.77
CA TYR A 114 6.09 15.02 -8.25
C TYR A 114 5.60 14.16 -9.42
N ILE A 115 6.43 14.08 -10.46
CA ILE A 115 6.27 13.16 -11.59
C ILE A 115 7.62 12.48 -11.80
N GLY A 116 7.67 11.16 -11.71
CA GLY A 116 8.93 10.42 -11.81
C GLY A 116 8.89 9.03 -11.19
N PHE A 117 10.03 8.35 -11.20
CA PHE A 117 10.16 7.01 -10.61
C PHE A 117 10.08 7.06 -9.07
N TYR A 118 9.29 6.16 -8.48
CA TYR A 118 9.04 6.13 -7.03
C TYR A 118 10.34 5.95 -6.21
N ASP A 119 11.31 5.17 -6.70
CA ASP A 119 12.59 4.95 -6.03
C ASP A 119 13.42 6.23 -5.90
N LYS A 120 13.30 7.15 -6.86
CA LYS A 120 13.95 8.46 -6.89
C LYS A 120 13.17 9.57 -6.19
N ALA A 121 11.94 9.31 -5.75
CA ALA A 121 11.15 10.29 -5.04
C ALA A 121 11.76 10.62 -3.67
N ASP A 122 11.58 11.85 -3.23
CA ASP A 122 12.00 12.29 -1.90
C ASP A 122 11.15 11.66 -0.78
N LEU A 123 11.54 11.94 0.47
CA LEU A 123 10.84 11.40 1.64
C LEU A 123 9.42 11.96 1.77
N GLU A 124 9.13 13.17 1.32
CA GLU A 124 7.79 13.76 1.42
C GLU A 124 6.81 13.00 0.54
N ILE A 125 7.21 12.70 -0.70
CA ILE A 125 6.41 11.89 -1.63
C ILE A 125 6.25 10.46 -1.13
N LYS A 126 7.33 9.85 -0.62
CA LYS A 126 7.29 8.47 -0.10
C LYS A 126 6.47 8.34 1.18
N LYS A 127 6.44 9.37 2.02
CA LYS A 127 5.60 9.46 3.24
C LYS A 127 4.21 10.03 2.97
N ASN A 128 3.83 10.28 1.73
CA ASN A 128 2.47 10.68 1.41
C ASN A 128 1.55 9.45 1.39
N ILE A 129 0.44 9.49 2.15
CA ILE A 129 -0.47 8.34 2.24
C ILE A 129 -1.08 7.94 0.89
N LYS A 130 -1.42 8.90 0.03
CA LYS A 130 -2.01 8.61 -1.29
C LYS A 130 -1.01 7.91 -2.19
N THR A 131 0.26 8.31 -2.13
CA THR A 131 1.34 7.63 -2.83
C THR A 131 1.55 6.22 -2.30
N PHE A 132 1.57 6.02 -0.98
CA PHE A 132 1.69 4.71 -0.37
C PHE A 132 0.54 3.78 -0.77
N VAL A 133 -0.71 4.27 -0.74
CA VAL A 133 -1.89 3.53 -1.18
C VAL A 133 -1.76 3.10 -2.63
N LEU A 134 -1.40 4.02 -3.54
CA LEU A 134 -1.19 3.70 -4.97
C LEU A 134 -0.12 2.64 -5.19
N VAL A 135 1.02 2.76 -4.51
CA VAL A 135 2.08 1.76 -4.57
C VAL A 135 1.58 0.42 -4.03
N SER A 136 0.79 0.42 -2.96
CA SER A 136 0.22 -0.81 -2.38
C SER A 136 -0.72 -1.51 -3.37
N PHE A 137 -1.63 -0.78 -4.03
CA PHE A 137 -2.47 -1.32 -5.12
C PHE A 137 -1.63 -1.86 -6.28
N LEU A 138 -0.58 -1.15 -6.70
CA LEU A 138 0.31 -1.64 -7.75
C LEU A 138 0.97 -2.97 -7.35
N ASN A 139 1.45 -3.10 -6.11
CA ASN A 139 2.04 -4.35 -5.63
C ASN A 139 1.01 -5.49 -5.63
N GLU A 140 -0.23 -5.24 -5.20
CA GLU A 140 -1.29 -6.26 -5.21
C GLU A 140 -1.63 -6.74 -6.63
N LEU A 141 -1.67 -5.83 -7.61
CA LEU A 141 -1.94 -6.17 -9.00
C LEU A 141 -0.84 -7.02 -9.64
N LEU A 142 0.41 -6.76 -9.27
CA LEU A 142 1.57 -7.46 -9.81
C LEU A 142 1.96 -8.69 -8.98
N TYR A 143 1.28 -8.93 -7.86
CA TYR A 143 1.61 -10.03 -6.96
C TYR A 143 1.26 -11.37 -7.61
N ASP A 144 2.29 -12.15 -7.93
CA ASP A 144 2.22 -13.42 -8.66
C ASP A 144 2.37 -14.67 -7.77
N LYS A 145 2.66 -14.47 -6.49
CA LYS A 145 2.76 -15.55 -5.49
C LYS A 145 1.38 -15.93 -4.95
N GLU A 146 1.35 -17.02 -4.18
CA GLU A 146 0.15 -17.49 -3.50
C GLU A 146 -0.42 -16.41 -2.57
N LYS A 147 -1.72 -16.12 -2.75
CA LYS A 147 -2.47 -15.15 -1.95
C LYS A 147 -3.08 -15.84 -0.73
N ILE A 148 -3.21 -15.08 0.35
CA ILE A 148 -3.68 -15.58 1.64
C ILE A 148 -5.20 -15.49 1.68
N SER A 149 -5.88 -16.61 1.93
CA SER A 149 -7.32 -16.66 2.15
C SER A 149 -7.67 -16.23 3.57
N VAL A 150 -8.40 -15.13 3.70
CA VAL A 150 -8.80 -14.58 5.01
C VAL A 150 -9.75 -15.55 5.73
N SER A 151 -10.58 -16.29 5.00
CA SER A 151 -11.50 -17.30 5.56
C SER A 151 -10.80 -18.57 6.04
N GLU A 152 -9.68 -18.98 5.42
CA GLU A 152 -8.94 -20.17 5.89
C GLU A 152 -8.16 -19.89 7.18
N ASN A 153 -7.74 -18.63 7.39
CA ASN A 153 -7.22 -18.19 8.68
C ASN A 153 -8.29 -18.09 9.79
N ALA A 154 -9.59 -18.11 9.44
CA ALA A 154 -10.65 -18.28 10.43
C ALA A 154 -10.74 -19.73 10.95
N ASP A 155 -10.35 -20.74 10.14
CA ASP A 155 -10.31 -22.15 10.58
C ASP A 155 -9.12 -22.47 11.51
N TYR A 156 -8.15 -21.54 11.64
CA TYR A 156 -7.07 -21.63 12.63
C TYR A 156 -7.57 -21.68 14.08
N VAL A 157 -8.78 -21.16 14.32
CA VAL A 157 -9.52 -21.23 15.61
C VAL A 157 -9.73 -22.68 16.04
N LYS A 158 -9.98 -23.60 15.10
CA LYS A 158 -10.21 -25.02 15.42
C LYS A 158 -8.93 -25.76 15.83
N LYS A 159 -7.74 -25.20 15.56
CA LYS A 159 -6.43 -25.76 15.93
C LYS A 159 -5.76 -25.02 17.10
N GLY A 160 -6.47 -24.12 17.77
CA GLY A 160 -5.97 -23.36 18.92
C GLY A 160 -5.14 -22.12 18.57
N GLY A 161 -5.20 -21.63 17.32
CA GLY A 161 -4.67 -20.30 16.97
C GLY A 161 -5.76 -19.24 16.88
N CYS A 162 -5.33 -18.00 16.60
CA CYS A 162 -6.20 -16.83 16.61
C CYS A 162 -6.85 -16.59 15.25
N SER A 163 -8.16 -16.34 15.20
CA SER A 163 -8.83 -15.98 13.95
C SER A 163 -8.33 -14.63 13.42
N PHE A 164 -8.41 -14.38 12.12
CA PHE A 164 -8.10 -13.06 11.56
C PHE A 164 -8.94 -11.93 12.19
N LEU A 165 -10.20 -12.21 12.55
CA LEU A 165 -11.09 -11.22 13.18
C LEU A 165 -10.66 -10.91 14.62
N ASP A 166 -10.14 -11.92 15.32
CA ASP A 166 -9.60 -11.80 16.68
C ASP A 166 -8.14 -11.34 16.70
N GLN A 167 -7.52 -11.18 15.53
CA GLN A 167 -6.17 -10.63 15.42
C GLN A 167 -6.19 -9.09 15.45
N GLY A 168 -5.21 -8.53 16.16
CA GLY A 168 -4.81 -7.14 16.05
C GLY A 168 -3.47 -7.03 15.32
N PHE A 169 -3.26 -5.95 14.57
CA PHE A 169 -2.00 -5.70 13.87
C PHE A 169 -1.45 -4.34 14.27
N SER A 170 -0.25 -4.32 14.83
CA SER A 170 0.57 -3.10 14.86
C SER A 170 1.43 -3.11 13.62
N VAL A 171 1.46 -2.00 12.91
CA VAL A 171 2.12 -1.89 11.60
C VAL A 171 3.05 -0.69 11.62
N GLY A 172 4.25 -0.87 11.08
CA GLY A 172 5.20 0.19 10.77
C GLY A 172 5.53 0.20 9.29
N VAL A 173 5.56 1.38 8.69
CA VAL A 173 5.84 1.56 7.25
C VAL A 173 7.07 2.44 7.07
N GLY A 174 8.00 2.00 6.22
CA GLY A 174 9.24 2.74 5.98
C GLY A 174 9.79 2.57 4.58
N VAL A 175 10.61 3.54 4.17
CA VAL A 175 11.31 3.53 2.88
C VAL A 175 12.46 2.51 2.83
N ASN A 176 12.82 1.98 4.00
CA ASN A 176 13.73 0.85 4.18
C ASN A 176 13.33 0.07 5.44
N SER A 177 13.87 -1.14 5.59
CA SER A 177 13.55 -2.03 6.71
C SER A 177 13.80 -1.39 8.09
N THR A 178 14.91 -0.66 8.27
CA THR A 178 15.25 -0.04 9.56
C THR A 178 14.24 1.05 9.94
N SER A 179 13.87 1.91 9.00
CA SER A 179 12.85 2.94 9.23
C SER A 179 11.48 2.35 9.50
N ALA A 180 11.12 1.27 8.80
CA ALA A 180 9.86 0.57 9.00
C ALA A 180 9.79 -0.13 10.36
N GLN A 181 10.90 -0.70 10.82
CA GLN A 181 11.00 -1.32 12.14
C GLN A 181 10.90 -0.28 13.28
N ALA A 182 11.53 0.88 13.11
CA ALA A 182 11.41 1.98 14.08
C ALA A 182 9.97 2.51 14.15
N ASP A 183 9.31 2.64 13.00
CA ASP A 183 7.90 3.04 12.92
C ASP A 183 6.98 1.99 13.56
N LEU A 184 7.27 0.69 13.38
CA LEU A 184 6.54 -0.39 14.03
C LEU A 184 6.67 -0.29 15.55
N GLN A 185 7.87 -0.03 16.07
CA GLN A 185 8.07 0.10 17.50
C GLN A 185 7.22 1.24 18.09
N ALA A 186 7.20 2.40 17.44
CA ALA A 186 6.35 3.51 17.85
C ALA A 186 4.85 3.16 17.79
N SER A 187 4.43 2.48 16.71
CA SER A 187 3.06 1.98 16.52
C SER A 187 2.63 1.03 17.66
N MET A 188 3.50 0.10 18.04
CA MET A 188 3.27 -0.81 19.16
C MET A 188 3.17 -0.08 20.50
N GLU A 189 4.03 0.91 20.75
CA GLU A 189 4.00 1.73 21.97
C GLU A 189 2.66 2.49 22.09
N ASP A 190 2.18 3.06 21.00
CA ASP A 190 0.88 3.75 20.92
C ASP A 190 -0.31 2.78 21.13
N ASP A 191 -0.28 1.60 20.50
CA ASP A 191 -1.33 0.60 20.62
C ASP A 191 -1.43 0.04 22.05
N ILE A 192 -0.29 -0.14 22.72
CA ILE A 192 -0.23 -0.53 24.14
C ILE A 192 -0.76 0.60 25.03
N ALA A 193 -0.31 1.84 24.81
CA ALA A 193 -0.69 2.98 25.65
C ALA A 193 -2.18 3.35 25.51
N SER A 194 -2.74 3.20 24.32
CA SER A 194 -4.17 3.45 24.05
C SER A 194 -5.09 2.32 24.55
N GLY A 195 -4.53 1.17 24.94
CA GLY A 195 -5.30 -0.01 25.33
C GLY A 195 -5.84 -0.81 24.15
N ALA A 196 -5.44 -0.51 22.91
CA ALA A 196 -5.83 -1.28 21.74
C ALA A 196 -5.36 -2.74 21.81
N THR A 197 -4.28 -3.02 22.54
CA THR A 197 -3.79 -4.38 22.81
C THR A 197 -4.21 -4.93 24.17
N ALA A 198 -5.15 -4.29 24.89
CA ALA A 198 -5.57 -4.75 26.20
C ALA A 198 -6.26 -6.12 26.11
N GLY A 199 -5.78 -7.09 26.90
CA GLY A 199 -6.26 -8.48 26.84
C GLY A 199 -5.68 -9.29 25.67
N CYS A 200 -4.84 -8.69 24.83
CA CYS A 200 -4.25 -9.38 23.68
C CYS A 200 -2.93 -10.06 24.03
N ARG A 201 -2.63 -11.17 23.35
CA ARG A 201 -1.35 -11.88 23.42
C ARG A 201 -0.56 -11.68 22.12
N LYS A 202 0.72 -11.29 22.24
CA LYS A 202 1.64 -11.23 21.09
C LYS A 202 1.73 -12.60 20.40
N ILE A 203 1.59 -12.63 19.08
CA ILE A 203 1.78 -13.84 18.25
C ILE A 203 3.10 -13.70 17.49
N GLY A 204 4.03 -14.63 17.75
CA GLY A 204 5.30 -14.69 17.01
C GLY A 204 6.17 -13.45 17.17
N GLU A 205 7.17 -13.36 16.30
CA GLU A 205 8.02 -12.18 16.16
C GLU A 205 7.51 -11.30 15.00
N PRO A 206 7.85 -9.98 15.00
CA PRO A 206 7.48 -9.11 13.91
C PRO A 206 7.99 -9.61 12.55
N GLU A 207 7.16 -9.46 11.52
CA GLU A 207 7.47 -9.89 10.15
C GLU A 207 7.64 -8.70 9.21
N ALA A 208 8.62 -8.79 8.32
CA ALA A 208 8.88 -7.78 7.30
C ALA A 208 8.33 -8.19 5.94
N VAL A 209 7.49 -7.33 5.35
CA VAL A 209 6.97 -7.47 3.99
C VAL A 209 7.55 -6.36 3.13
N ALA A 210 8.44 -6.74 2.22
CA ALA A 210 8.97 -5.82 1.23
C ALA A 210 7.89 -5.46 0.19
N PHE A 211 7.89 -4.22 -0.26
CA PHE A 211 7.07 -3.76 -1.38
C PHE A 211 7.91 -2.86 -2.30
N THR A 212 7.36 -2.47 -3.44
CA THR A 212 8.05 -1.60 -4.41
C THR A 212 8.54 -0.30 -3.74
N GLY A 213 9.84 -0.22 -3.46
CA GLY A 213 10.50 0.97 -2.90
C GLY A 213 10.38 1.15 -1.38
N GLY A 214 9.99 0.12 -0.62
CA GLY A 214 9.91 0.19 0.84
C GLY A 214 9.70 -1.15 1.55
N THR A 215 9.41 -1.07 2.84
CA THR A 215 9.15 -2.23 3.70
C THR A 215 8.03 -1.90 4.68
N VAL A 216 7.16 -2.87 4.93
CA VAL A 216 6.18 -2.87 6.01
C VAL A 216 6.64 -3.88 7.06
N TRP A 217 6.65 -3.49 8.33
CA TRP A 217 6.86 -4.39 9.46
C TRP A 217 5.57 -4.54 10.23
N VAL A 218 5.20 -5.77 10.59
CA VAL A 218 3.94 -6.04 11.31
C VAL A 218 4.19 -6.89 12.53
N GLN A 219 3.58 -6.50 13.64
CA GLN A 219 3.40 -7.31 14.82
C GLN A 219 1.94 -7.74 14.93
N THR A 220 1.72 -9.05 14.98
CA THR A 220 0.38 -9.63 15.16
C THR A 220 0.08 -9.89 16.64
N TRP A 221 -1.14 -9.61 17.04
CA TRP A 221 -1.69 -9.81 18.38
C TRP A 221 -2.92 -10.71 18.30
N CYS A 222 -3.19 -11.50 19.34
CA CYS A 222 -4.44 -12.24 19.48
C CYS A 222 -5.27 -11.64 20.60
N CYS A 223 -6.42 -11.07 20.27
CA CYS A 223 -7.32 -10.35 21.15
C CYS A 223 -8.65 -11.12 21.24
N SER A 224 -8.82 -11.94 22.27
CA SER A 224 -10.04 -12.72 22.54
C SER A 224 -10.78 -12.19 23.75
#